data_AF-A0A7S2H6C2-F1
#
_entry.id   AF-A0A7S2H6C2-F1
#
_cell.length_a   1.000
_cell.length_b   1.000
_cell.length_c   1.000
_cell.angle_alpha   90.00
_cell.angle_beta   90.00
_cell.angle_gamma   90.00
#
_symmetry.space_group_name_H-M   'P 1'
#
loop_
_entity.id
_entity.type
_entity.pdbx_description
1 polymer ?
#
loop_
_entity_poly.entity_id
_entity_poly.type
_entity_poly.pdbx_seq_one_letter_code
_entity_poly.pdbx_strand_id
1 'polypeptide(L)'
;HLHSIVVIVCTYLKRDALDMDHELADISRSSGQPREDENHHWRRRELKCLLALATEIHVLRLAIAIGASVKFHFRIREEVLSGGRLALEQVQLLLFDLHRVRGLLLPNERGIVDLASGLCLEEDESCRHCFFRAHLNYQDPADNGRGPLVQHLGPIEGTLKTEEHYAGMALPLLLAQLLRGYICKAMNTPQVSSGNWGFPERFVNILEKHLAEVCTSFEHLDRLVSLPFPLAYLQHSKSIFLIFTLVYPLCISVDLGFWANVVSPTIIFFA
;
A
#
# COMPACT_ATOMS: atom_id res chain seq x y z
N HIS A 1 1.34 -12.09 -1.02
CA HIS A 1 0.87 -11.51 -2.30
C HIS A 1 1.89 -10.54 -2.94
N LEU A 2 2.34 -9.46 -2.29
CA LEU A 2 3.35 -8.55 -2.90
C LEU A 2 4.66 -9.25 -3.30
N HIS A 3 5.18 -10.14 -2.45
CA HIS A 3 6.34 -10.97 -2.80
C HIS A 3 6.08 -11.83 -4.05
N SER A 4 4.88 -12.42 -4.16
CA SER A 4 4.48 -13.20 -5.34
C SER A 4 4.47 -12.34 -6.61
N ILE A 5 3.95 -11.11 -6.53
CA ILE A 5 3.97 -10.15 -7.66
C ILE A 5 5.40 -9.89 -8.12
N VAL A 6 6.30 -9.59 -7.19
CA VAL A 6 7.72 -9.35 -7.51
C VAL A 6 8.33 -10.58 -8.18
N VAL A 7 8.21 -11.76 -7.57
CA VAL A 7 8.76 -13.00 -8.14
C VAL A 7 8.22 -13.26 -9.55
N ILE A 8 6.90 -13.11 -9.74
CA ILE A 8 6.22 -13.34 -11.01
C ILE A 8 6.76 -12.39 -12.09
N VAL A 9 6.90 -11.09 -11.79
CA VAL A 9 7.48 -10.08 -12.71
C VAL A 9 8.95 -10.37 -13.02
N CYS A 10 9.77 -10.67 -12.01
CA CYS A 10 11.17 -11.02 -12.20
C CYS A 10 11.33 -12.27 -13.10
N THR A 11 10.49 -13.30 -12.89
CA THR A 11 10.53 -14.52 -13.70
C THR A 11 10.13 -14.26 -15.15
N TYR A 12 9.10 -13.45 -15.38
CA TYR A 12 8.67 -13.08 -16.74
C TYR A 12 9.76 -12.32 -17.49
N LEU A 13 10.33 -11.29 -16.86
CA LEU A 13 11.38 -10.46 -17.47
C LEU A 13 12.65 -11.27 -17.76
N LYS A 14 13.03 -12.20 -16.87
CA LYS A 14 14.15 -13.12 -17.12
C LYS A 14 13.88 -14.09 -18.27
N ARG A 15 12.65 -14.59 -18.39
CA ARG A 15 12.28 -15.48 -19.48
C ARG A 15 12.28 -14.78 -20.82
N ASP A 16 11.71 -13.58 -20.90
CA ASP A 16 11.69 -12.76 -22.12
C ASP A 16 13.13 -12.46 -22.60
N ALA A 17 14.04 -12.21 -21.65
CA ALA A 17 15.47 -12.05 -21.96
C ALA A 17 16.13 -13.34 -22.49
N LEU A 18 15.73 -14.52 -22.02
CA LEU A 18 16.26 -15.81 -22.48
C LEU A 18 15.69 -16.25 -23.83
N ASP A 19 14.39 -16.07 -24.06
CA ASP A 19 13.74 -16.42 -25.33
C ASP A 19 14.32 -15.58 -26.48
N MET A 20 14.71 -14.33 -26.20
CA MET A 20 15.47 -13.50 -27.14
C MET A 20 16.84 -14.06 -27.53
N ASP A 21 17.54 -14.72 -26.61
CA ASP A 21 18.86 -15.30 -26.89
C ASP A 21 18.75 -16.47 -27.86
N HIS A 22 17.65 -17.22 -27.79
CA HIS A 22 17.35 -18.32 -28.71
C HIS A 22 17.01 -17.82 -30.12
N GLU A 23 16.13 -16.83 -30.27
CA GLU A 23 15.81 -16.26 -31.60
C GLU A 23 17.06 -15.71 -32.31
N LEU A 24 17.97 -15.08 -31.56
CA LEU A 24 19.22 -14.56 -32.10
C LEU A 24 20.18 -15.66 -32.54
N ALA A 25 20.25 -16.76 -31.79
CA ALA A 25 21.05 -17.92 -32.18
C ALA A 25 20.58 -18.50 -33.53
N ASP A 26 19.27 -18.47 -33.80
CA ASP A 26 18.69 -18.95 -35.03
C ASP A 26 18.86 -17.95 -36.20
N ILE A 27 18.78 -16.64 -35.95
CA ILE A 27 19.07 -15.60 -36.95
C ILE A 27 20.55 -15.60 -37.35
N SER A 28 21.47 -15.77 -36.39
CA SER A 28 22.91 -15.87 -36.64
C SER A 28 23.26 -17.08 -37.52
N ARG A 29 22.53 -18.20 -37.37
CA ARG A 29 22.72 -19.39 -38.20
C ARG A 29 22.17 -19.26 -39.62
N SER A 30 21.15 -18.43 -39.83
CA SER A 30 20.43 -18.35 -41.11
C SER A 30 20.91 -17.23 -42.04
N SER A 31 21.50 -16.15 -41.54
CA SER A 31 21.64 -14.92 -42.34
C SER A 31 22.85 -14.83 -43.28
N GLY A 32 24.00 -15.46 -43.01
CA GLY A 32 25.15 -15.49 -43.94
C GLY A 32 25.68 -14.13 -44.45
N GLN A 33 25.11 -13.00 -44.03
CA GLN A 33 25.37 -11.63 -44.48
C GLN A 33 26.17 -10.82 -43.44
N PRO A 34 26.91 -9.78 -43.87
CA PRO A 34 28.06 -9.26 -43.14
C PRO A 34 27.72 -8.29 -41.99
N ARG A 35 28.30 -8.56 -40.81
CA ARG A 35 28.77 -7.75 -39.66
C ARG A 35 28.23 -6.34 -39.33
N GLU A 36 27.71 -5.51 -40.24
CA GLU A 36 27.23 -4.15 -39.88
C GLU A 36 25.89 -4.18 -39.12
N ASP A 37 25.00 -5.13 -39.46
CA ASP A 37 23.73 -5.32 -38.76
C ASP A 37 23.90 -5.89 -37.33
N GLU A 38 25.01 -6.58 -37.06
CA GLU A 38 25.28 -7.15 -35.73
C GLU A 38 25.38 -6.07 -34.65
N ASN A 39 26.02 -4.93 -34.94
CA ASN A 39 26.17 -3.83 -33.98
C ASN A 39 24.82 -3.19 -33.59
N HIS A 40 23.89 -3.06 -34.55
CA HIS A 40 22.56 -2.55 -34.28
C HIS A 40 21.72 -3.55 -33.46
N HIS A 41 21.86 -4.85 -33.72
CA HIS A 41 21.20 -5.90 -32.95
C HIS A 41 21.70 -5.96 -31.50
N TRP A 42 23.02 -5.89 -31.29
CA TRP A 42 23.61 -5.88 -29.94
C TRP A 42 23.12 -4.69 -29.10
N ARG A 43 23.11 -3.48 -29.67
CA ARG A 43 22.58 -2.29 -28.96
C ARG A 43 21.10 -2.41 -28.60
N ARG A 44 20.28 -3.01 -29.48
CA ARG A 44 18.85 -3.26 -29.18
C ARG A 44 18.71 -4.26 -28.03
N ARG A 45 19.55 -5.30 -27.96
CA ARG A 45 19.53 -6.28 -26.86
C ARG A 45 19.91 -5.64 -25.53
N GLU A 46 21.01 -4.90 -25.51
CA GLU A 46 21.45 -4.18 -24.31
C GLU A 46 20.36 -3.24 -23.78
N LEU A 47 19.72 -2.47 -24.68
CA LEU A 47 18.62 -1.59 -24.31
C LEU A 47 17.42 -2.34 -23.72
N LYS A 48 17.07 -3.51 -24.26
CA LYS A 48 15.98 -4.33 -23.73
C LYS A 48 16.29 -4.93 -22.36
N CYS A 49 17.50 -5.45 -22.16
CA CYS A 49 17.94 -5.94 -20.86
C CYS A 49 17.92 -4.82 -19.80
N LEU A 50 18.39 -3.62 -20.16
CA LEU A 50 18.34 -2.46 -19.28
C LEU A 50 16.89 -2.03 -18.96
N LEU A 51 15.98 -2.07 -19.94
CA LEU A 51 14.57 -1.76 -19.74
C LEU A 51 13.88 -2.78 -18.83
N ALA A 52 14.17 -4.07 -19.01
CA ALA A 52 13.67 -5.14 -18.16
C ALA A 52 14.14 -4.96 -16.71
N LEU A 53 15.45 -4.74 -16.52
CA LEU A 53 16.03 -4.48 -15.19
C LEU A 53 15.42 -3.24 -14.54
N ALA A 54 15.25 -2.14 -15.30
CA ALA A 54 14.62 -0.92 -14.80
C ALA A 54 13.16 -1.17 -14.37
N THR A 55 12.41 -1.96 -15.13
CA THR A 55 11.03 -2.35 -14.81
C THR A 55 10.98 -3.20 -13.53
N GLU A 56 11.88 -4.16 -13.38
CA GLU A 56 12.01 -4.99 -12.18
C GLU A 56 12.27 -4.13 -10.93
N ILE A 57 13.25 -3.22 -11.01
CA ILE A 57 13.59 -2.30 -9.92
C ILE A 57 12.38 -1.41 -9.59
N HIS A 58 11.67 -0.91 -10.60
CA HIS A 58 10.48 -0.07 -10.39
C HIS A 58 9.32 -0.83 -9.72
N VAL A 59 9.07 -2.07 -10.11
CA VAL A 59 8.03 -2.92 -9.50
C VAL A 59 8.38 -3.24 -8.05
N LEU A 60 9.63 -3.62 -7.77
CA LEU A 60 10.09 -3.89 -6.41
C LEU A 60 9.95 -2.63 -5.52
N ARG A 61 10.42 -1.50 -6.02
CA ARG A 61 10.34 -0.20 -5.36
C ARG A 61 8.90 0.18 -5.01
N LEU A 62 7.96 0.05 -5.95
CA LEU A 62 6.54 0.33 -5.71
C LEU A 62 5.90 -0.67 -4.75
N ALA A 63 6.27 -1.96 -4.82
CA ALA A 63 5.80 -2.95 -3.85
C ALA A 63 6.22 -2.60 -2.41
N ILE A 64 7.46 -2.15 -2.22
CA ILE A 64 7.95 -1.66 -0.92
C ILE A 64 7.20 -0.38 -0.52
N ALA A 65 6.96 0.54 -1.46
CA ALA A 65 6.21 1.77 -1.22
C ALA A 65 4.78 1.49 -0.77
N ILE A 66 4.08 0.51 -1.39
CA ILE A 66 2.76 0.04 -0.96
C ILE A 66 2.83 -0.45 0.49
N GLY A 67 3.78 -1.32 0.83
CA GLY A 67 3.93 -1.81 2.21
C GLY A 67 4.17 -0.69 3.23
N ALA A 68 5.06 0.26 2.91
CA ALA A 68 5.31 1.43 3.76
C ALA A 68 4.07 2.34 3.89
N SER A 69 3.32 2.52 2.81
CA SER A 69 2.10 3.33 2.81
C SER A 69 0.98 2.72 3.65
N VAL A 70 0.90 1.39 3.77
CA VAL A 70 -0.09 0.72 4.65
C VAL A 70 0.15 1.10 6.10
N LYS A 71 1.42 1.06 6.55
CA LYS A 71 1.80 1.48 7.90
C LYS A 71 1.46 2.95 8.14
N PHE A 72 1.82 3.82 7.19
CA PHE A 72 1.51 5.25 7.25
C PHE A 72 -0.01 5.51 7.34
N HIS A 73 -0.79 4.85 6.48
CA HIS A 73 -2.25 4.95 6.45
C HIS A 73 -2.89 4.56 7.79
N PHE A 74 -2.47 3.45 8.40
CA PHE A 74 -3.03 3.03 9.69
C PHE A 74 -2.67 3.98 10.84
N ARG A 75 -1.48 4.58 10.82
CA ARG A 75 -1.13 5.61 11.81
C ARG A 75 -2.03 6.84 11.68
N ILE A 76 -2.24 7.33 10.45
CA ILE A 76 -3.18 8.43 10.22
C ILE A 76 -4.57 8.07 10.73
N ARG A 77 -5.02 6.85 10.43
CA ARG A 77 -6.34 6.37 10.85
C ARG A 77 -6.50 6.33 12.36
N GLU A 78 -5.50 5.83 13.07
CA GLU A 78 -5.46 5.83 14.54
C GLU A 78 -5.63 7.25 15.08
N GLU A 79 -4.89 8.21 14.53
CA GLU A 79 -4.97 9.61 14.96
C GLU A 79 -6.33 10.25 14.65
N VAL A 80 -6.93 9.93 13.51
CA VAL A 80 -8.30 10.39 13.19
C VAL A 80 -9.31 9.85 14.20
N LEU A 81 -9.18 8.60 14.65
CA LEU A 81 -10.04 8.03 15.69
C LEU A 81 -9.85 8.74 17.05
N SER A 82 -8.67 9.31 17.31
CA SER A 82 -8.37 10.12 18.50
C SER A 82 -8.77 11.60 18.38
N GLY A 83 -9.52 11.98 17.33
CA GLY A 83 -9.98 13.35 17.10
C GLY A 83 -9.15 14.13 16.07
N GLY A 84 -8.15 13.50 15.46
CA GLY A 84 -7.36 13.99 14.33
C GLY A 84 -6.27 15.00 14.68
N ARG A 85 -6.27 15.59 15.88
CA ARG A 85 -5.24 16.56 16.29
C ARG A 85 -3.95 15.84 16.67
N LEU A 86 -2.86 16.18 15.99
CA LEU A 86 -1.58 15.52 16.17
C LEU A 86 -0.68 16.27 17.16
N ALA A 87 -0.11 15.53 18.12
CA ALA A 87 1.00 15.98 18.94
C ALA A 87 2.30 15.99 18.12
N LEU A 88 3.29 16.77 18.57
CA LEU A 88 4.56 16.94 17.84
C LEU A 88 5.28 15.61 17.57
N GLU A 89 5.28 14.68 18.53
CA GLU A 89 5.90 13.36 18.39
C GLU A 89 5.21 12.52 17.30
N GLN A 90 3.88 12.57 17.23
CA GLN A 90 3.08 11.87 16.22
C GLN A 90 3.34 12.46 14.83
N VAL A 91 3.43 13.79 14.72
CA VAL A 91 3.81 14.47 13.48
C VAL A 91 5.18 14.01 12.99
N GLN A 92 6.18 13.95 13.87
CA GLN A 92 7.53 13.49 13.50
C GLN A 92 7.51 12.06 12.97
N LEU A 93 6.76 11.16 13.61
CA LEU A 93 6.61 9.77 13.17
C LEU A 93 5.89 9.65 11.81
N LEU A 94 4.84 10.44 11.61
CA LEU A 94 4.08 10.47 10.35
C LEU A 94 4.91 11.06 9.21
N LEU A 95 5.62 12.16 9.45
CA LEU A 95 6.54 12.76 8.48
C LEU A 95 7.69 11.81 8.12
N PHE A 96 8.23 11.08 9.10
CA PHE A 96 9.25 10.07 8.85
C PHE A 96 8.72 8.97 7.90
N ASP A 97 7.53 8.43 8.17
CA ASP A 97 6.94 7.42 7.30
C ASP A 97 6.58 7.99 5.91
N LEU A 98 6.07 9.23 5.83
CA LEU A 98 5.80 9.94 4.59
C LEU A 98 7.08 10.13 3.75
N HIS A 99 8.17 10.57 4.37
CA HIS A 99 9.46 10.71 3.69
C HIS A 99 10.01 9.39 3.18
N ARG A 100 9.79 8.28 3.90
CA ARG A 100 10.17 6.95 3.41
C ARG A 100 9.38 6.56 2.17
N VAL A 101 8.07 6.80 2.14
CA VAL A 101 7.26 6.55 0.93
C VAL A 101 7.75 7.44 -0.21
N ARG A 102 7.94 8.75 0.02
CA ARG A 102 8.45 9.69 -1.00
C ARG A 102 9.85 9.33 -1.52
N GLY A 103 10.72 8.82 -0.66
CA GLY A 103 12.06 8.35 -1.01
C GLY A 103 12.05 7.13 -1.93
N LEU A 104 10.98 6.34 -1.89
CA LEU A 104 10.75 5.23 -2.80
C LEU A 104 10.09 5.68 -4.11
N LEU A 105 9.61 6.92 -4.23
CA LEU A 105 8.91 7.41 -5.42
C LEU A 105 9.79 8.28 -6.33
N LEU A 106 9.52 8.21 -7.63
CA LEU A 106 10.13 9.07 -8.64
C LEU A 106 9.65 10.51 -8.43
N PRO A 107 10.42 11.52 -8.85
CA PRO A 107 10.03 12.92 -8.65
C PRO A 107 8.61 13.27 -9.13
N ASN A 108 8.20 12.71 -10.27
CA ASN A 108 6.87 12.91 -10.86
C ASN A 108 5.74 12.13 -10.15
N GLU A 109 6.08 11.11 -9.36
CA GLU A 109 5.11 10.32 -8.58
C GLU A 109 4.87 10.92 -7.19
N ARG A 110 5.76 11.80 -6.70
CA ARG A 110 5.68 12.33 -5.32
C ARG A 110 4.42 13.14 -5.05
N GLY A 111 3.91 13.86 -6.06
CA GLY A 111 2.67 14.63 -5.92
C GLY A 111 1.47 13.75 -5.54
N ILE A 112 1.46 12.49 -5.99
CA ILE A 112 0.41 11.52 -5.66
C ILE A 112 0.36 11.25 -4.14
N VAL A 113 1.53 11.10 -3.51
CA VAL A 113 1.62 10.89 -2.06
C VAL A 113 1.18 12.13 -1.30
N ASP A 114 1.55 13.30 -1.78
CA ASP A 114 1.25 14.56 -1.13
C ASP A 114 -0.27 14.81 -1.11
N LEU A 115 -0.95 14.54 -2.24
CA LEU A 115 -2.40 14.60 -2.38
C LEU A 115 -3.13 13.56 -1.52
N ALA A 116 -2.60 12.33 -1.46
CA ALA A 116 -3.20 11.22 -0.71
C ALA A 116 -2.61 11.05 0.70
N SER A 117 -1.93 12.07 1.23
CA SER A 117 -1.30 11.98 2.55
C SER A 117 -2.28 12.15 3.69
N GLY A 118 -3.38 12.89 3.51
CA GLY A 118 -4.36 13.15 4.56
C GLY A 118 -3.83 14.03 5.71
N LEU A 119 -2.66 14.65 5.54
CA LEU A 119 -2.07 15.57 6.52
C LEU A 119 -2.35 17.01 6.09
N CYS A 120 -3.04 17.75 6.96
CA CYS A 120 -3.36 19.15 6.74
C CYS A 120 -2.82 20.01 7.89
N LEU A 121 -2.41 21.24 7.57
CA LEU A 121 -2.05 22.23 8.56
C LEU A 121 -3.28 23.08 8.78
N GLU A 122 -3.84 23.03 9.98
CA GLU A 122 -4.99 23.84 10.33
C GLU A 122 -4.53 25.01 11.19
N GLU A 123 -5.00 26.20 10.82
CA GLU A 123 -4.86 27.39 11.66
C GLU A 123 -6.05 27.43 12.63
N ASP A 124 -5.74 27.56 13.91
CA ASP A 124 -6.75 27.85 14.93
C ASP A 124 -7.06 29.34 14.93
N GLU A 125 -8.24 29.72 14.43
CA GLU A 125 -8.70 31.12 14.39
C GLU A 125 -8.68 31.79 15.76
N SER A 126 -8.84 31.00 16.84
CA SER A 126 -8.86 31.53 18.20
C SER A 126 -7.48 31.86 18.77
N CYS A 127 -6.44 31.15 18.32
CA CYS A 127 -5.13 31.16 19.00
C CYS A 127 -3.94 31.55 18.10
N ARG A 128 -4.13 31.77 16.79
CA ARG A 128 -3.02 32.00 15.82
C ARG A 128 -1.92 30.93 15.88
N HIS A 129 -2.25 29.75 16.39
CA HIS A 129 -1.34 28.61 16.44
C HIS A 129 -1.75 27.62 15.35
N CYS A 130 -0.80 27.27 14.49
CA CYS A 130 -0.98 26.21 13.51
C CYS A 130 -0.81 24.85 14.21
N PHE A 131 -1.68 23.89 13.90
CA PHE A 131 -1.51 22.51 14.34
C PHE A 131 -1.71 21.56 13.16
N PHE A 132 -1.05 20.41 13.22
CA PHE A 132 -1.24 19.37 12.23
C PHE A 132 -2.49 18.57 12.56
N ARG A 133 -3.28 18.27 11.54
CA ARG A 133 -4.45 17.41 11.63
C ARG A 133 -4.40 16.29 10.61
N ALA A 134 -4.72 15.10 11.08
CA ALA A 134 -4.94 13.92 10.26
C ALA A 134 -6.41 13.88 9.81
N HIS A 135 -6.62 13.64 8.52
CA HIS A 135 -7.94 13.50 7.88
C HIS A 135 -7.99 12.24 7.03
N LEU A 136 -9.09 11.49 7.15
CA LEU A 136 -9.40 10.34 6.27
C LEU A 136 -10.29 10.74 5.10
N ASN A 137 -11.09 11.81 5.26
CA ASN A 137 -11.94 12.35 4.22
C ASN A 137 -11.13 13.38 3.44
N TYR A 138 -10.59 12.95 2.31
CA TYR A 138 -9.91 13.82 1.35
C TYR A 138 -10.86 14.75 0.57
N GLN A 139 -12.17 14.66 0.84
CA GLN A 139 -13.19 15.58 0.34
C GLN A 139 -14.14 15.85 1.51
N ASP A 140 -13.87 16.89 2.29
CA ASP A 140 -14.97 17.65 2.85
C ASP A 140 -15.31 18.74 1.83
N PRO A 141 -16.35 18.57 0.99
CA PRO A 141 -16.74 19.57 -0.01
C PRO A 141 -17.21 20.89 0.64
N ALA A 142 -17.35 20.96 1.97
CA ALA A 142 -17.66 22.18 2.69
C ALA A 142 -16.43 23.05 3.02
N ASP A 143 -15.20 22.50 2.96
CA ASP A 143 -13.99 23.24 3.33
C ASP A 143 -13.38 23.97 2.12
N ASN A 144 -14.03 25.07 1.72
CA ASN A 144 -13.77 25.86 0.51
C ASN A 144 -12.41 26.63 0.48
N GLY A 145 -11.38 26.23 1.24
CA GLY A 145 -10.12 26.99 1.25
C GLY A 145 -8.88 26.39 1.88
N ARG A 146 -8.94 25.20 2.50
CA ARG A 146 -7.75 24.59 3.12
C ARG A 146 -7.10 23.59 2.15
N GLY A 147 -6.06 24.05 1.46
CA GLY A 147 -5.27 23.20 0.56
C GLY A 147 -4.42 22.16 1.32
N PRO A 148 -4.03 21.06 0.67
CA PRO A 148 -3.10 20.09 1.25
C PRO A 148 -1.77 20.76 1.63
N LEU A 149 -1.17 20.31 2.73
CA LEU A 149 0.01 20.89 3.41
C LEU A 149 1.20 21.19 2.47
N VAL A 150 1.25 20.50 1.33
CA VAL A 150 2.33 20.61 0.36
C VAL A 150 2.25 21.84 -0.55
N GLN A 151 1.09 22.52 -0.63
CA GLN A 151 1.04 23.84 -1.28
C GLN A 151 1.95 24.87 -0.60
N HIS A 152 2.32 24.65 0.68
CA HIS A 152 3.28 25.49 1.41
C HIS A 152 4.74 25.01 1.33
N LEU A 153 5.02 23.87 0.70
CA LEU A 153 6.37 23.27 0.64
C LEU A 153 7.08 23.45 -0.72
N GLY A 154 6.55 24.27 -1.63
CA GLY A 154 7.21 24.72 -2.86
C GLY A 154 6.57 24.19 -4.16
N PRO A 155 6.91 24.79 -5.32
CA PRO A 155 6.23 24.49 -6.58
C PRO A 155 6.65 23.12 -7.14
N ILE A 156 5.69 22.19 -7.23
CA ILE A 156 5.83 20.94 -7.98
C ILE A 156 5.36 21.24 -9.41
N GLU A 157 6.29 21.61 -10.30
CA GLU A 157 6.03 21.71 -11.73
C GLU A 157 5.88 20.30 -12.33
N GLY A 158 4.64 19.86 -12.49
CA GLY A 158 4.33 18.59 -13.14
C GLY A 158 2.82 18.42 -13.32
N THR A 159 2.31 18.90 -14.45
CA THR A 159 0.92 18.79 -14.90
C THR A 159 0.40 17.35 -14.95
N LEU A 160 -0.10 16.85 -13.83
CA LEU A 160 -1.12 15.79 -13.82
C LEU A 160 -2.49 16.50 -13.81
N LYS A 161 -3.15 16.60 -14.97
CA LYS A 161 -4.53 17.12 -15.11
C LYS A 161 -5.60 16.20 -14.49
N THR A 162 -5.23 15.44 -13.45
CA THR A 162 -6.03 14.38 -12.83
C THR A 162 -6.18 14.57 -11.32
N GLU A 163 -5.92 15.77 -10.78
CA GLU A 163 -5.93 16.02 -9.34
C GLU A 163 -7.30 15.79 -8.69
N GLU A 164 -8.41 15.95 -9.42
CA GLU A 164 -9.77 15.79 -8.86
C GLU A 164 -10.15 14.33 -8.57
N HIS A 165 -9.53 13.35 -9.25
CA HIS A 165 -9.98 11.95 -9.16
C HIS A 165 -9.32 11.15 -8.02
N TYR A 166 -8.29 11.70 -7.38
CA TYR A 166 -7.53 10.99 -6.35
C TYR A 166 -7.86 11.42 -4.92
N ALA A 167 -8.63 12.50 -4.78
CA ALA A 167 -9.17 12.93 -3.51
C ALA A 167 -10.15 11.87 -2.99
N GLY A 168 -9.74 11.10 -1.98
CA GLY A 168 -10.61 10.16 -1.28
C GLY A 168 -9.96 8.80 -1.11
N MET A 169 -8.92 8.53 -1.89
CA MET A 169 -8.35 7.20 -1.99
C MET A 169 -7.25 7.01 -0.96
N ALA A 170 -7.32 5.88 -0.26
CA ALA A 170 -6.23 5.46 0.62
C ALA A 170 -4.93 5.29 -0.19
N LEU A 171 -3.84 5.88 0.31
CA LEU A 171 -2.54 5.87 -0.36
C LEU A 171 -2.07 4.46 -0.82
N PRO A 172 -2.26 3.38 -0.05
CA PRO A 172 -1.88 2.03 -0.51
C PRO A 172 -2.60 1.58 -1.78
N LEU A 173 -3.88 1.90 -1.92
CA LEU A 173 -4.67 1.56 -3.10
C LEU A 173 -4.21 2.38 -4.31
N LEU A 174 -3.92 3.67 -4.09
CA LEU A 174 -3.42 4.56 -5.11
C LEU A 174 -2.06 4.10 -5.67
N LEU A 175 -1.14 3.69 -4.79
CA LEU A 175 0.14 3.11 -5.20
C LEU A 175 -0.02 1.74 -5.87
N ALA A 176 -1.01 0.94 -5.48
CA ALA A 176 -1.35 -0.30 -6.18
C ALA A 176 -1.86 -0.03 -7.61
N GLN A 177 -2.70 0.98 -7.82
CA GLN A 177 -3.13 1.40 -9.16
C GLN A 177 -1.97 1.97 -9.98
N LEU A 178 -1.06 2.70 -9.36
CA LEU A 178 0.15 3.18 -10.03
C LEU A 178 1.02 2.00 -10.51
N LEU A 179 1.24 1.00 -9.65
CA LEU A 179 1.94 -0.23 -10.00
C LEU A 179 1.27 -0.95 -11.17
N ARG A 180 -0.06 -1.08 -11.13
CA ARG A 180 -0.86 -1.62 -12.23
C ARG A 180 -0.58 -0.89 -13.55
N GLY A 181 -0.66 0.44 -13.53
CA GLY A 181 -0.43 1.28 -14.70
C GLY A 181 0.97 1.09 -15.30
N TYR A 182 2.01 0.99 -14.46
CA TYR A 182 3.37 0.72 -14.92
C TYR A 182 3.49 -0.64 -15.60
N ILE A 183 2.86 -1.68 -15.03
CA ILE A 183 2.94 -3.01 -15.62
C ILE A 183 2.15 -3.07 -16.92
N CYS A 184 0.92 -2.54 -16.97
CA CYS A 184 0.14 -2.45 -18.21
C CYS A 184 0.89 -1.66 -19.29
N LYS A 185 1.57 -0.56 -18.93
CA LYS A 185 2.37 0.22 -19.89
C LYS A 185 3.56 -0.55 -20.44
N ALA A 186 4.26 -1.31 -19.60
CA ALA A 186 5.37 -2.17 -20.04
C ALA A 186 4.87 -3.24 -21.03
N MET A 187 3.70 -3.83 -20.75
CA MET A 187 3.10 -4.90 -21.57
C MET A 187 2.50 -4.38 -22.89
N ASN A 188 1.95 -3.18 -22.91
CA ASN A 188 1.36 -2.56 -24.11
C ASN A 188 2.42 -1.97 -25.08
N THR A 189 3.71 -2.25 -24.87
CA THR A 189 4.72 -1.79 -25.82
C THR A 189 4.56 -2.55 -27.15
N PRO A 190 4.50 -1.85 -28.30
CA PRO A 190 4.18 -2.45 -29.60
C PRO A 190 5.17 -3.54 -30.03
N GLN A 191 6.38 -3.55 -29.45
CA GLN A 191 7.39 -4.59 -29.67
C GLN A 191 7.01 -5.95 -29.07
N VAL A 192 6.25 -5.98 -27.97
CA VAL A 192 5.76 -7.22 -27.36
C VAL A 192 4.60 -7.80 -28.18
N SER A 193 3.79 -6.94 -28.80
CA SER A 193 2.59 -7.35 -29.57
C SER A 193 2.88 -8.01 -30.93
N SER A 194 4.10 -7.95 -31.45
CA SER A 194 4.37 -8.37 -32.84
C SER A 194 4.65 -9.86 -33.06
N GLY A 195 4.77 -10.69 -32.01
CA GLY A 195 5.22 -12.09 -32.19
C GLY A 195 4.55 -13.17 -31.32
N ASN A 196 4.22 -12.88 -30.06
CA ASN A 196 3.76 -13.89 -29.10
C ASN A 196 2.41 -13.52 -28.48
N TRP A 197 1.34 -13.69 -29.24
CA TRP A 197 -0.03 -13.54 -28.75
C TRP A 197 -0.35 -14.64 -27.73
N GLY A 198 -0.60 -14.27 -26.47
CA GLY A 198 -1.18 -15.14 -25.45
C GLY A 198 -0.36 -15.32 -24.16
N PHE A 199 0.97 -15.21 -24.19
CA PHE A 199 1.79 -15.32 -22.97
C PHE A 199 1.76 -14.03 -22.12
N PRO A 200 1.94 -12.82 -22.72
CA PRO A 200 1.82 -11.56 -22.01
C PRO A 200 0.45 -11.37 -21.34
N GLU A 201 -0.64 -11.74 -22.01
CA GLU A 201 -2.01 -11.58 -21.52
C GLU A 201 -2.30 -12.50 -20.34
N ARG A 202 -1.84 -13.77 -20.41
CA ARG A 202 -1.95 -14.71 -19.28
C ARG A 202 -1.18 -14.20 -18.06
N PHE A 203 -0.02 -13.61 -18.30
CA PHE A 203 0.80 -13.04 -17.25
C PHE A 203 0.13 -11.85 -16.56
N VAL A 204 -0.41 -10.91 -17.35
CA VAL A 204 -1.20 -9.77 -16.83
C VAL A 204 -2.38 -10.28 -16.00
N ASN A 205 -3.10 -11.30 -16.45
CA ASN A 205 -4.22 -11.86 -15.69
C ASN A 205 -3.81 -12.41 -14.31
N ILE A 206 -2.68 -13.10 -14.22
CA ILE A 206 -2.16 -13.63 -12.93
C ILE A 206 -1.78 -12.47 -12.00
N LEU A 207 -1.09 -11.48 -12.54
CA LEU A 207 -0.67 -10.31 -11.80
C LEU A 207 -1.87 -9.48 -11.30
N GLU A 208 -2.84 -9.22 -12.16
CA GLU A 208 -4.09 -8.52 -11.83
C GLU A 208 -4.83 -9.23 -10.70
N LYS A 209 -4.91 -10.56 -10.76
CA LYS A 209 -5.47 -11.36 -9.67
C LYS A 209 -4.76 -11.09 -8.34
N HIS A 210 -3.44 -11.14 -8.31
CA HIS A 210 -2.69 -10.88 -7.08
C HIS A 210 -2.80 -9.44 -6.59
N LEU A 211 -2.85 -8.46 -7.50
CA LEU A 211 -3.04 -7.07 -7.13
C LEU A 211 -4.43 -6.84 -6.53
N ALA A 212 -5.47 -7.45 -7.11
CA ALA A 212 -6.83 -7.44 -6.58
C ALA A 212 -6.92 -8.11 -5.19
N GLU A 213 -6.20 -9.22 -4.97
CA GLU A 213 -6.09 -9.86 -3.65
C GLU A 213 -5.42 -8.93 -2.62
N VAL A 214 -4.36 -8.20 -3.00
CA VAL A 214 -3.71 -7.20 -2.13
C VAL A 214 -4.68 -6.08 -1.78
N CYS A 215 -5.40 -5.54 -2.75
CA CYS A 215 -6.37 -4.46 -2.53
C CYS A 215 -7.51 -4.93 -1.62
N THR A 216 -8.09 -6.10 -1.88
CA THR A 216 -9.13 -6.71 -1.05
C THR A 216 -8.64 -6.96 0.38
N SER A 217 -7.42 -7.47 0.54
CA SER A 217 -6.81 -7.69 1.86
C SER A 217 -6.64 -6.38 2.63
N PHE A 218 -6.20 -5.33 1.94
CA PHE A 218 -6.09 -4.00 2.52
C PHE A 218 -7.45 -3.46 2.96
N GLU A 219 -8.49 -3.55 2.12
CA GLU A 219 -9.84 -3.12 2.49
C GLU A 219 -10.39 -3.87 3.70
N HIS A 220 -10.12 -5.17 3.81
CA HIS A 220 -10.50 -5.95 4.99
C HIS A 220 -9.80 -5.45 6.25
N LEU A 221 -8.48 -5.22 6.19
CA LEU A 221 -7.73 -4.64 7.30
C LEU A 221 -8.24 -3.24 7.65
N ASP A 222 -8.54 -2.42 6.65
CA ASP A 222 -9.06 -1.07 6.82
C ASP A 222 -10.43 -1.07 7.53
N ARG A 223 -11.32 -1.97 7.13
CA ARG A 223 -12.62 -2.19 7.79
C ARG A 223 -12.45 -2.69 9.23
N LEU A 224 -11.52 -3.61 9.48
CA LEU A 224 -11.24 -4.11 10.83
C LEU A 224 -10.77 -2.99 11.76
N VAL A 225 -9.94 -2.07 11.25
CA VAL A 225 -9.44 -0.94 12.03
C VAL A 225 -10.52 0.12 12.26
N SER A 226 -11.41 0.36 11.29
CA SER A 226 -12.44 1.39 11.43
C SER A 226 -13.75 0.97 12.06
N LEU A 227 -14.01 -0.33 12.12
CA LEU A 227 -15.15 -0.89 12.83
C LEU A 227 -14.61 -1.66 14.03
N PRO A 228 -14.08 -0.96 15.07
CA PRO A 228 -13.72 -1.64 16.29
C PRO A 228 -14.96 -2.35 16.83
N PHE A 229 -14.75 -3.50 17.47
CA PHE A 229 -15.85 -4.25 18.09
C PHE A 229 -16.71 -3.30 18.92
N PRO A 230 -18.06 -3.39 18.82
CA PRO A 230 -18.95 -2.50 19.55
C PRO A 230 -18.55 -2.47 21.02
N LEU A 231 -18.15 -1.29 21.51
CA LEU A 231 -17.68 -1.15 22.89
C LEU A 231 -18.73 -1.65 23.88
N ALA A 232 -20.00 -1.44 23.56
CA ALA A 232 -21.14 -1.96 24.32
C ALA A 232 -21.13 -3.49 24.44
N TYR A 233 -20.76 -4.23 23.39
CA TYR A 233 -20.64 -5.68 23.44
C TYR A 233 -19.50 -6.11 24.37
N LEU A 234 -18.33 -5.47 24.27
CA LEU A 234 -17.20 -5.75 25.16
C LEU A 234 -17.53 -5.43 26.62
N GLN A 235 -18.20 -4.30 26.88
CA GLN A 235 -18.66 -3.93 28.20
C GLN A 235 -19.69 -4.93 28.73
N HIS A 236 -20.66 -5.32 27.90
CA HIS A 236 -21.67 -6.30 28.28
C HIS A 236 -21.07 -7.67 28.61
N SER A 237 -20.14 -8.16 27.78
CA SER A 237 -19.42 -9.40 28.04
C SER A 237 -18.61 -9.31 29.35
N LYS A 238 -17.91 -8.20 29.60
CA LYS A 238 -17.21 -7.96 30.87
C LYS A 238 -18.16 -7.95 32.06
N SER A 239 -19.34 -7.31 31.93
CA SER A 239 -20.35 -7.26 32.99
C SER A 239 -20.95 -8.63 33.28
N ILE A 240 -21.34 -9.40 32.27
CA ILE A 240 -21.85 -10.77 32.44
C ILE A 240 -20.79 -11.64 33.12
N PHE A 241 -19.55 -11.55 32.66
CA PHE A 241 -18.46 -12.36 33.20
C PHE A 241 -18.17 -12.00 34.66
N LEU A 242 -18.19 -10.70 35.01
CA LEU A 242 -18.08 -10.24 36.39
C LEU A 242 -19.23 -10.76 37.27
N ILE A 243 -20.48 -10.67 36.80
CA ILE A 243 -21.65 -11.19 37.52
C ILE A 243 -21.51 -12.70 37.72
N PHE A 244 -21.11 -13.44 36.68
CA PHE A 244 -20.85 -14.86 36.77
C PHE A 244 -19.81 -15.17 37.84
N THR A 245 -18.64 -14.51 37.84
CA THR A 245 -17.59 -14.70 38.85
C THR A 245 -18.05 -14.36 40.27
N LEU A 246 -18.91 -13.36 40.45
CA LEU A 246 -19.47 -13.01 41.76
C LEU A 246 -20.51 -14.01 42.26
N VAL A 247 -21.32 -14.57 41.36
CA VAL A 247 -22.39 -15.51 41.70
C VAL A 247 -21.86 -16.94 41.82
N TYR A 248 -20.83 -17.31 41.06
CA TYR A 248 -20.30 -18.68 40.99
C TYR A 248 -19.95 -19.32 42.34
N PRO A 249 -19.31 -18.62 43.31
CA PRO A 249 -19.01 -19.20 44.63
C PRO A 249 -20.25 -19.55 45.45
N LEU A 250 -21.40 -18.92 45.16
CA LEU A 250 -22.67 -19.21 45.85
C LEU A 250 -23.33 -20.50 45.34
N CYS A 251 -22.95 -20.98 44.16
CA CYS A 251 -23.57 -22.15 43.53
C CYS A 251 -22.82 -23.46 43.78
N ILE A 252 -21.57 -23.41 44.26
CA ILE A 252 -20.77 -24.63 44.51
C ILE A 252 -20.94 -25.14 45.95
N SER A 253 -21.03 -26.47 46.07
CA SER A 253 -21.02 -27.19 47.35
C SER A 253 -19.80 -26.81 48.20
N VAL A 254 -20.06 -26.45 49.47
CA VAL A 254 -19.04 -26.03 50.44
C VAL A 254 -17.94 -27.10 50.63
N ASP A 255 -18.27 -28.36 50.36
CA ASP A 255 -17.39 -29.53 50.53
C ASP A 255 -16.16 -29.51 49.63
N LEU A 256 -16.18 -28.76 48.52
CA LEU A 256 -15.05 -28.64 47.59
C LEU A 256 -13.95 -27.69 48.09
N GLY A 257 -14.20 -26.98 49.20
CA GLY A 257 -13.22 -26.15 49.90
C GLY A 257 -12.90 -24.81 49.22
N PHE A 258 -12.09 -24.01 49.91
CA PHE A 258 -11.74 -22.63 49.49
C PHE A 258 -11.09 -22.56 48.11
N TRP A 259 -10.26 -23.55 47.77
CA TRP A 259 -9.52 -23.54 46.51
C TRP A 259 -10.43 -23.67 45.29
N ALA A 260 -11.39 -24.60 45.33
CA ALA A 260 -12.36 -24.78 44.24
C ALA A 260 -13.33 -23.60 44.13
N ASN A 261 -13.72 -23.00 45.26
CA ASN A 261 -14.80 -22.02 45.31
C ASN A 261 -14.32 -20.57 45.08
N VAL A 262 -13.06 -20.26 45.40
CA VAL A 262 -12.53 -18.88 45.35
C VAL A 262 -11.32 -18.78 44.42
N VAL A 263 -10.36 -19.69 44.53
CA VAL A 263 -9.09 -19.57 43.77
C VAL A 263 -9.28 -19.95 42.30
N SER A 264 -9.91 -21.09 42.01
CA SER A 264 -10.14 -21.55 40.63
C SER A 264 -10.93 -20.56 39.76
N PRO A 265 -12.08 -20.00 40.22
CA PRO A 265 -12.86 -19.04 39.42
C PRO A 265 -12.11 -17.72 39.22
N THR A 266 -11.32 -17.31 40.21
CA THR A 266 -10.46 -16.12 40.10
C THR A 266 -9.35 -16.35 39.08
N ILE A 267 -8.72 -17.53 39.06
CA ILE A 267 -7.74 -17.88 38.03
C ILE A 267 -8.39 -17.89 36.64
N ILE A 268 -9.57 -18.51 36.49
CA ILE A 268 -10.32 -18.52 35.21
C ILE A 268 -10.71 -17.10 34.76
N PHE A 269 -10.92 -16.18 35.71
CA PHE A 269 -11.20 -14.77 35.40
C PHE A 269 -9.98 -13.99 34.91
N PHE A 270 -8.79 -14.29 35.44
CA PHE A 270 -7.56 -13.58 35.11
C PHE A 270 -6.71 -14.24 34.01
N ALA A 271 -6.99 -15.49 33.66
CA ALA A 271 -6.34 -16.24 32.56
C ALA A 271 -6.96 -15.89 31.20
#